data_AF-A0A2E7SWS4-F1
#
_entry.id   AF-A0A2E7SWS4-F1
#
_cell.length_a   1.000
_cell.length_b   1.000
_cell.length_c   1.000
_cell.angle_alpha   90.00
_cell.angle_beta   90.00
_cell.angle_gamma   90.00
#
_symmetry.space_group_name_H-M   'P 1'
#
loop_
_entity.id
_entity.type
_entity.pdbx_description
1 polymer ?
#
loop_
_entity_poly.entity_id
_entity_poly.type
_entity_poly.pdbx_seq_one_letter_code
_entity_poly.pdbx_strand_id
1 'polypeptide(L)' 'MCIGRSTDISKNRYFLTLNIANESVIILKDDLGKLRAFYNICHHRGTRICEEAEGKFSNSIQ' A
#
# COMPACT_ATOMS: atom_id res chain seq x y z
N MET A 1 7.40 3.21 14.75
CA MET A 1 7.99 1.99 14.15
C MET A 1 8.49 2.36 12.77
N CYS A 2 9.76 2.07 12.44
CA CYS A 2 10.28 2.24 11.08
C CYS A 2 10.00 0.97 10.29
N ILE A 3 9.38 1.08 9.11
CA ILE A 3 8.96 -0.07 8.28
C ILE A 3 9.62 -0.11 6.91
N GLY A 4 10.52 0.83 6.62
CA GLY A 4 11.15 0.97 5.31
C GLY A 4 11.68 2.38 5.08
N ARG A 5 12.21 2.59 3.87
CA ARG A 5 12.73 3.85 3.35
C ARG A 5 11.80 4.39 2.29
N SER A 6 11.77 5.71 2.12
CA SER A 6 11.01 6.33 1.03
C SER A 6 11.46 5.87 -0.37
N THR A 7 12.70 5.40 -0.49
CA THR A 7 13.28 4.85 -1.72
C THR A 7 12.72 3.49 -2.10
N ASP A 8 12.16 2.73 -1.15
CA ASP A 8 11.57 1.42 -1.42
C ASP A 8 10.30 1.57 -2.29
N ILE A 9 9.65 2.74 -2.25
CA ILE A 9 8.52 3.12 -3.10
C ILE A 9 8.91 4.33 -3.95
N SER A 10 9.78 4.08 -4.91
CA SER A 10 10.35 5.13 -5.76
C SER A 10 9.34 5.69 -6.76
N LYS A 11 8.49 4.83 -7.35
CA LYS A 11 7.60 5.19 -8.47
C LYS A 11 6.19 5.56 -7.99
N ASN A 12 5.54 6.49 -8.67
CA ASN A 12 4.12 6.77 -8.46
C ASN A 12 3.28 5.54 -8.82
N ARG A 13 2.18 5.37 -8.08
CA ARG A 13 1.23 4.25 -8.17
C ARG A 13 1.84 2.89 -7.82
N TYR A 14 3.05 2.86 -7.29
CA TYR A 14 3.65 1.65 -6.77
C TYR A 14 3.23 1.45 -5.31
N PHE A 15 2.98 0.20 -4.93
CA PHE A 15 2.59 -0.17 -3.59
C PHE A 15 3.44 -1.32 -3.05
N LEU A 16 3.49 -1.40 -1.73
CA LEU A 16 4.04 -2.50 -0.95
C LEU A 16 3.00 -2.92 0.09
N THR A 17 2.90 -4.21 0.36
CA THR A 17 2.12 -4.75 1.47
C THR A 17 3.04 -5.34 2.53
N LEU A 18 2.72 -5.07 3.78
CA LEU A 18 3.44 -5.62 4.93
C LEU A 18 2.48 -5.86 6.08
N ASN A 19 2.90 -6.71 7.01
CA ASN A 19 2.18 -6.91 8.26
C ASN A 19 2.84 -6.06 9.35
N ILE A 20 2.02 -5.26 10.03
CA ILE A 20 2.40 -4.54 11.24
C ILE A 20 1.65 -5.21 12.38
N ALA A 21 2.38 -5.95 13.22
CA ALA A 21 1.79 -6.91 14.14
C ALA A 21 0.85 -7.88 13.40
N ASN A 22 -0.46 -7.85 13.70
CA ASN A 22 -1.46 -8.73 13.10
C ASN A 22 -2.28 -8.05 11.98
N GLU A 23 -1.94 -6.82 11.61
CA GLU A 23 -2.67 -6.05 10.60
C GLU A 23 -1.88 -5.97 9.30
N SER A 24 -2.54 -6.28 8.17
CA SER A 24 -1.95 -6.09 6.85
C SER A 24 -2.17 -4.64 6.39
N VAL A 25 -1.11 -3.99 5.93
CA VAL A 25 -1.09 -2.58 5.54
C VAL A 25 -0.55 -2.46 4.12
N ILE A 26 -1.21 -1.64 3.31
CA ILE A 26 -0.73 -1.19 1.99
C ILE A 26 -0.06 0.16 2.17
N ILE A 27 1.19 0.27 1.75
CA ILE A 27 1.88 1.54 1.58
C ILE A 27 2.00 1.81 0.09
N LEU A 28 1.66 3.02 -0.35
CA LEU A 28 1.76 3.39 -1.75
C LEU A 28 2.21 4.84 -1.93
N LYS A 29 2.65 5.15 -3.14
CA LYS A 29 2.89 6.53 -3.58
C LYS A 29 1.78 6.96 -4.51
N ASP A 30 1.04 8.00 -4.13
CA ASP A 30 -0.06 8.52 -4.95
C ASP A 30 0.47 9.26 -6.19
N ASP A 31 -0.42 9.66 -7.08
CA ASP A 31 -0.09 10.37 -8.32
C ASP A 31 0.62 11.72 -8.08
N LEU A 32 0.36 12.35 -6.93
CA LEU A 32 1.06 13.54 -6.44
C LEU A 32 2.43 13.25 -5.81
N GLY A 33 2.90 12.00 -5.86
CA GLY A 33 4.20 11.60 -5.31
C GLY A 33 4.23 11.45 -3.78
N LYS A 34 3.08 11.59 -3.10
CA LYS A 34 2.99 11.47 -1.64
C LYS A 34 2.88 10.00 -1.22
N LEU A 35 3.65 9.63 -0.19
CA LEU A 35 3.50 8.33 0.45
C LEU A 35 2.26 8.32 1.34
N ARG A 36 1.51 7.22 1.28
CA ARG A 36 0.28 6.98 2.04
C ARG A 36 0.26 5.54 2.52
N ALA A 37 -0.40 5.29 3.64
CA ALA A 37 -0.58 3.95 4.20
C ALA A 37 -2.05 3.72 4.55
N PHE A 38 -2.55 2.53 4.27
CA PHE A 38 -3.93 2.11 4.49
C PHE A 38 -3.98 0.68 5.00
N TYR A 39 -5.03 0.31 5.72
CA TYR A 39 -5.33 -1.09 5.98
C TYR A 39 -5.58 -1.83 4.67
N ASN A 40 -4.96 -3.00 4.51
CA ASN A 40 -5.16 -3.89 3.37
C ASN A 40 -6.47 -4.67 3.52
N ILE A 41 -7.57 -3.94 3.72
CA ILE A 41 -8.91 -4.50 3.96
C ILE A 41 -9.92 -3.64 3.19
N CYS A 42 -10.73 -4.30 2.38
CA CYS A 42 -11.85 -3.69 1.69
C CYS A 42 -12.96 -3.35 2.70
N HIS A 43 -13.34 -2.08 2.80
CA HIS A 43 -14.43 -1.66 3.70
C HIS A 43 -15.81 -2.24 3.35
N HIS A 44 -16.02 -2.69 2.10
CA HIS A 44 -17.29 -3.27 1.68
C HIS A 44 -17.40 -4.76 2.03
N ARG A 45 -16.34 -5.54 1.82
CA ARG A 45 -16.38 -7.01 1.89
C ARG A 45 -15.44 -7.62 2.94
N GLY A 46 -14.60 -6.83 3.60
CA GLY A 46 -13.62 -7.31 4.58
C GLY A 46 -12.47 -8.14 4.00
N THR A 47 -12.43 -8.33 2.68
CA THR A 47 -11.36 -9.07 1.99
C THR A 47 -10.08 -8.24 1.87
N ARG A 48 -8.93 -8.89 1.68
CA ARG A 48 -7.70 -8.17 1.31
C ARG A 48 -7.87 -7.45 -0.03
N ILE A 49 -7.29 -6.27 -0.14
CA ILE A 49 -7.31 -5.47 -1.38
C ILE A 49 -6.17 -5.92 -2.29
N CYS A 50 -4.98 -6.13 -1.72
CA CYS A 50 -3.78 -6.58 -2.42
C CYS A 50 -3.31 -7.90 -1.82
N GLU A 51 -3.20 -8.94 -2.64
CA GLU A 51 -2.61 -10.22 -2.24
C GLU A 51 -1.10 -10.25 -2.46
N GLU A 52 -0.62 -9.48 -3.43
CA GLU A 52 0.79 -9.38 -3.77
C GLU A 52 1.56 -8.52 -2.75
N ALA A 53 2.82 -8.88 -2.51
CA ALA A 53 3.73 -8.13 -1.63
C ALA A 53 4.05 -6.74 -2.18
N GLU A 54 4.00 -6.58 -3.49
CA GLU A 54 4.30 -5.34 -4.19
C GLU A 54 3.62 -5.31 -5.55
N GLY A 55 3.44 -4.12 -6.11
CA GLY A 55 2.88 -3.99 -7.44
C GLY A 55 2.61 -2.56 -7.84
N LYS A 56 1.93 -2.40 -8.98
CA LYS A 56 1.54 -1.08 -9.48
C LYS A 56 0.05 -1.03 -9.73
N PHE A 57 -0.61 -0.02 -9.18
CA PHE A 57 -2.01 0.23 -9.51
C PHE A 57 -2.13 0.89 -10.89
N SER A 58 -3.11 0.40 -11.66
CA SER A 58 -3.49 0.99 -12.95
C SER A 58 -4.08 2.39 -12.76
N ASN A 59 -4.89 2.58 -11.72
CA ASN A 59 -5.55 3.82 -11.35
C ASN A 59 -5.37 4.15 -9.86
N SER A 60 -5.75 5.36 -9.46
CA SER A 60 -5.81 5.71 -8.04
C SER A 60 -6.77 4.79 -7.30
N ILE A 61 -6.37 4.34 -6.11
CA ILE A 61 -7.23 3.62 -5.17
C ILE A 61 -8.06 4.67 -4.44
N GLN A 62 -9.26 4.94 -4.96
CA GLN A 62 -10.44 5.52 -4.29
C GLN A 62 -11.59 5.57 -5.28
#